data_AF-A0A508AB65-F1
#
_entry.id   AF-A0A508AB65-F1
#
_cell.length_a   1.000
_cell.length_b   1.000
_cell.length_c   1.000
_cell.angle_alpha   90.00
_cell.angle_beta   90.00
_cell.angle_gamma   90.00
#
_symmetry.space_group_name_H-M   'P 1'
#
loop_
_entity.id
_entity.type
_entity.pdbx_description
1 polymer ?
#
loop_
_entity_poly.entity_id
_entity_poly.type
_entity_poly.pdbx_seq_one_letter_code
_entity_poly.pdbx_strand_id
1 'polypeptide(L)'
;MNAQVIVLSACGPNWLFAQDRMRQDVQRHMEVDVEIADSIEALGHVELHDAVLYGIDLRVFEGICEVRLSMYETPESSSRIDATLSMTGVESCLMSVDTPSLLENASAGNVANCRVDVDRGVVRLYLTDGLLEVFASAVSLARDPAQ
;
A
#
# COMPACT_ATOMS: atom_id res chain seq x y z
N MET A 1 35.89 8.60 -13.10
CA MET A 1 34.52 8.75 -13.65
C MET A 1 33.63 9.14 -12.50
N ASN A 2 33.03 10.33 -12.60
CA ASN A 2 32.26 10.99 -11.55
C ASN A 2 30.81 10.49 -11.58
N ALA A 3 30.24 10.16 -10.42
CA ALA A 3 28.80 10.15 -10.22
C ALA A 3 28.44 11.43 -9.48
N GLN A 4 27.70 12.31 -10.16
CA GLN A 4 27.02 13.45 -9.56
C GLN A 4 25.55 13.34 -9.93
N VAL A 5 24.70 13.16 -8.91
CA VAL A 5 23.29 13.55 -8.98
C VAL A 5 23.02 14.34 -7.70
N ILE A 6 22.72 15.63 -7.87
CA ILE A 6 22.45 16.64 -6.85
C ILE A 6 21.11 17.30 -7.26
N VAL A 7 20.05 17.16 -6.45
CA VAL A 7 19.44 18.15 -5.50
C VAL A 7 18.20 18.83 -6.12
N LEU A 8 17.09 19.04 -5.38
CA LEU A 8 16.66 20.24 -4.61
C LEU A 8 15.45 19.83 -3.74
N SER A 9 15.36 20.00 -2.42
CA SER A 9 15.56 21.13 -1.46
C SER A 9 14.57 22.29 -1.61
N ALA A 10 13.71 22.47 -0.61
CA ALA A 10 13.13 23.77 -0.23
C ALA A 10 13.58 24.14 1.20
N CYS A 11 13.96 25.41 1.34
CA CYS A 11 14.76 26.03 2.41
C CYS A 11 13.98 26.58 3.61
N GLY A 12 14.70 26.72 4.74
CA GLY A 12 14.60 27.91 5.61
C GLY A 12 13.70 27.83 6.86
N PRO A 13 14.00 28.60 7.92
CA PRO A 13 13.72 28.23 9.31
C PRO A 13 12.32 28.67 9.77
N ASN A 14 11.42 27.71 10.02
CA ASN A 14 10.28 27.86 10.93
C ASN A 14 9.60 26.51 11.19
N TRP A 15 10.33 25.59 11.83
CA TRP A 15 9.83 24.24 12.14
C TRP A 15 8.68 24.22 13.17
N LEU A 16 8.44 25.31 13.90
CA LEU A 16 7.29 25.40 14.82
C LEU A 16 5.96 25.75 14.15
N PHE A 17 5.95 26.34 12.95
CA PHE A 17 4.69 26.70 12.26
C PHE A 17 4.22 25.64 11.25
N ALA A 18 5.10 24.71 10.86
CA ALA A 18 4.74 23.60 9.98
C ALA A 18 3.94 22.49 10.70
N GLN A 19 4.16 22.32 12.01
CA GLN A 19 3.43 21.31 12.81
C GLN A 19 1.94 21.64 12.98
N ASP A 20 1.57 22.92 13.05
CA ASP A 20 0.16 23.33 13.21
C ASP A 20 -0.64 23.27 11.90
N ARG A 21 0.02 23.46 10.74
CA ARG A 21 -0.67 23.35 9.44
C ARG A 21 -0.88 21.90 9.02
N MET A 22 0.12 21.04 9.26
CA MET A 22 0.03 19.62 8.93
C MET A 22 -0.95 18.88 9.86
N ARG A 23 -1.13 19.34 11.12
CA ARG A 23 -2.22 18.88 12.00
C ARG A 23 -3.60 19.32 11.53
N GLN A 24 -3.73 20.47 10.87
CA GLN A 24 -5.03 20.95 10.38
C GLN A 24 -5.42 20.36 9.02
N ASP A 25 -4.47 19.98 8.17
CA ASP A 25 -4.75 19.32 6.88
C ASP A 25 -5.10 17.84 7.04
N VAL A 26 -4.60 17.15 8.08
CA VAL A 26 -5.02 15.78 8.43
C VAL A 26 -6.45 15.74 9.01
N GLN A 27 -7.04 16.89 9.35
CA GLN A 27 -8.31 16.94 10.08
C GLN A 27 -9.46 17.62 9.29
N ARG A 28 -9.28 17.87 7.99
CA ARG A 28 -10.35 18.43 7.14
C ARG A 28 -10.55 17.63 5.86
N HIS A 29 -11.74 17.03 5.79
CA HIS A 29 -12.32 16.25 4.70
C HIS A 29 -11.72 14.84 4.62
N MET A 30 -12.50 13.77 4.74
CA MET A 30 -13.83 13.59 4.15
C MET A 30 -14.49 12.44 4.91
N GLU A 31 -15.77 12.60 5.31
CA GLU A 31 -16.65 11.45 5.50
C GLU A 31 -16.66 10.72 4.15
N VAL A 32 -15.87 9.67 4.04
CA VAL A 32 -16.00 8.71 2.95
C VAL A 32 -16.55 7.47 3.61
N ASP A 33 -17.82 7.22 3.36
CA ASP A 33 -18.42 5.92 3.59
C ASP A 33 -17.65 4.91 2.72
N VAL A 34 -16.60 4.29 3.28
CA VAL A 34 -15.88 3.16 2.67
C VAL A 34 -16.12 1.95 3.54
N GLU A 35 -17.27 1.33 3.39
CA GLU A 35 -17.43 -0.07 3.82
C GLU A 35 -16.76 -0.98 2.78
N ILE A 36 -15.47 -1.24 2.95
CA ILE A 36 -14.88 -2.53 2.56
C ILE A 36 -13.93 -2.95 3.69
N ALA A 37 -14.45 -3.80 4.59
CA ALA A 37 -13.72 -4.53 5.63
C ALA A 37 -12.85 -3.70 6.60
N ASP A 38 -13.48 -3.16 7.66
CA ASP A 38 -12.82 -2.56 8.84
C ASP A 38 -12.09 -3.57 9.75
N SER A 39 -11.93 -4.83 9.33
CA SER A 39 -11.44 -5.90 10.20
C SER A 39 -10.60 -6.90 9.41
N ILE A 40 -9.44 -7.27 9.97
CA ILE A 40 -8.49 -8.24 9.41
C ILE A 40 -9.17 -9.58 9.04
N GLU A 41 -10.23 -9.96 9.76
CA GLU A 41 -11.04 -11.16 9.50
C GLU A 41 -11.75 -11.11 8.13
N ALA A 42 -12.18 -9.93 7.67
CA ALA A 42 -12.83 -9.76 6.38
C ALA A 42 -11.82 -9.74 5.22
N LEU A 43 -10.53 -9.51 5.49
CA LEU A 43 -9.45 -9.61 4.51
C LEU A 43 -8.98 -11.05 4.27
N GLY A 44 -9.37 -12.01 5.11
CA GLY A 44 -9.07 -13.44 4.93
C GLY A 44 -9.60 -14.03 3.62
N HIS A 45 -10.54 -13.33 2.97
CA HIS A 45 -11.16 -13.72 1.70
C HIS A 45 -10.83 -12.77 0.54
N VAL A 46 -9.94 -11.79 0.72
CA VAL A 46 -9.57 -10.89 -0.39
C VAL A 46 -8.66 -11.63 -1.35
N GLU A 47 -9.22 -11.97 -2.51
CA GLU A 47 -8.50 -12.59 -3.62
C GLU A 47 -7.84 -11.50 -4.47
N LEU A 48 -6.54 -11.24 -4.20
CA LEU A 48 -5.71 -10.34 -5.02
C LEU A 48 -5.04 -11.07 -6.21
N HIS A 49 -5.57 -12.23 -6.61
CA HIS A 49 -5.10 -12.92 -7.80
C HIS A 49 -5.33 -12.03 -9.03
N ASP A 50 -4.35 -11.93 -9.92
CA ASP A 50 -4.35 -11.05 -11.09
C ASP A 50 -4.44 -9.54 -10.78
N ALA A 51 -4.21 -9.14 -9.53
CA ALA A 51 -4.07 -7.73 -9.18
C ALA A 51 -2.76 -7.14 -9.74
N VAL A 52 -2.76 -5.83 -9.97
CA VAL A 52 -1.59 -5.10 -10.44
C VAL A 52 -1.11 -4.18 -9.33
N LEU A 53 0.11 -4.43 -8.83
CA LEU A 53 0.85 -3.57 -7.93
C LEU A 53 1.43 -2.38 -8.69
N TYR A 54 1.18 -1.16 -8.20
CA TYR A 54 1.74 0.07 -8.77
C TYR A 54 2.73 0.78 -7.86
N GLY A 55 2.63 0.55 -6.55
CA GLY A 55 3.51 1.23 -5.62
C GLY A 55 3.40 0.71 -4.20
N ILE A 56 4.49 0.88 -3.48
CA ILE A 56 4.61 0.59 -2.06
C ILE A 56 5.17 1.86 -1.42
N ASP A 57 4.48 2.39 -0.42
CA ASP A 57 4.96 3.48 0.42
C ASP A 57 5.22 2.96 1.84
N LEU A 58 6.43 3.19 2.36
CA LEU A 58 6.84 2.75 3.70
C LEU A 58 7.24 3.98 4.53
N ARG A 59 6.37 4.36 5.45
CA ARG A 59 6.59 5.47 6.39
C ARG A 59 7.15 4.92 7.70
N VAL A 60 8.47 4.77 7.73
CA VAL A 60 9.22 4.09 8.81
C VAL A 60 8.94 4.70 10.20
N PHE A 61 8.93 6.03 10.32
CA PHE A 61 8.72 6.70 11.61
C PHE A 61 7.26 6.70 12.07
N GLU A 62 6.32 6.44 11.16
CA GLU A 62 4.89 6.34 11.44
C GLU A 62 4.45 4.88 11.65
N GLY A 63 5.32 3.91 11.29
CA GLY A 63 4.98 2.49 11.33
C GLY A 63 3.85 2.15 10.36
N ILE A 64 3.85 2.75 9.16
CA ILE A 64 2.81 2.56 8.15
C ILE A 64 3.44 2.01 6.87
N CYS A 65 2.80 1.00 6.27
CA CYS A 65 3.08 0.52 4.93
C CYS A 65 1.80 0.54 4.11
N GLU A 66 1.82 1.18 2.96
CA GLU A 66 0.68 1.27 2.04
C GLU A 66 1.05 0.67 0.69
N VAL A 67 0.20 -0.24 0.23
CA VAL A 67 0.34 -0.93 -1.04
C VAL A 67 -0.79 -0.46 -1.95
N ARG A 68 -0.43 0.19 -3.05
CA ARG A 68 -1.38 0.66 -4.07
C ARG A 68 -1.46 -0.35 -5.19
N LEU A 69 -2.68 -0.80 -5.48
CA LEU A 69 -2.94 -1.86 -6.43
C LEU A 69 -4.26 -1.63 -7.19
N SER A 70 -4.40 -2.28 -8.35
CA SER A 70 -5.69 -2.44 -9.02
C SER A 70 -6.13 -3.89 -8.94
N MET A 71 -7.37 -4.13 -8.53
CA MET A 71 -7.92 -5.47 -8.32
C MET A 71 -9.35 -5.58 -8.85
N TYR A 72 -9.81 -6.81 -9.06
CA TYR A 72 -11.22 -7.07 -9.32
C TYR A 72 -11.98 -7.06 -7.99
N GLU A 73 -13.08 -6.30 -7.91
CA GLU A 73 -13.90 -6.23 -6.70
C GLU A 73 -14.59 -7.56 -6.39
N THR A 74 -14.94 -8.31 -7.44
CA THR A 74 -15.51 -9.66 -7.38
C THR A 74 -14.93 -10.51 -8.53
N PRO A 75 -14.94 -11.86 -8.44
CA PRO A 75 -14.50 -12.73 -9.53
C PRO A 75 -15.23 -12.51 -10.86
N GLU A 76 -16.46 -12.03 -10.81
CA GLU A 76 -17.29 -11.74 -11.99
C GLU A 76 -17.05 -10.34 -12.59
N SER A 77 -16.26 -9.49 -11.92
CA SER A 77 -16.00 -8.12 -12.38
C SER A 77 -15.21 -8.12 -13.70
N SER A 78 -15.69 -7.38 -14.70
CA SER A 78 -15.01 -7.23 -15.99
C SER A 78 -13.94 -6.15 -16.03
N SER A 79 -13.84 -5.35 -14.95
CA SER A 79 -12.90 -4.24 -14.83
C SER A 79 -12.29 -4.21 -13.44
N ARG A 80 -11.04 -3.75 -13.35
CA ARG A 80 -10.38 -3.51 -12.07
C ARG A 80 -10.77 -2.16 -11.47
N ILE A 81 -10.66 -2.08 -10.15
CA ILE A 81 -10.75 -0.85 -9.36
C ILE A 81 -9.41 -0.62 -8.68
N ASP A 82 -9.06 0.66 -8.50
CA ASP A 82 -7.88 1.02 -7.71
C ASP A 82 -8.21 0.93 -6.22
N ALA A 83 -7.26 0.41 -5.45
CA ALA A 83 -7.39 0.18 -4.03
C ALA A 83 -6.04 0.34 -3.32
N THR A 84 -6.12 0.72 -2.05
CA THR A 84 -4.99 0.85 -1.14
C THR A 84 -5.13 -0.13 0.01
N LEU A 85 -4.15 -1.03 0.15
CA LEU A 85 -3.98 -1.90 1.31
C LEU A 85 -3.05 -1.21 2.31
N SER A 86 -3.59 -0.76 3.43
CA SER A 86 -2.88 -0.04 4.48
C SER A 86 -2.58 -0.95 5.66
N MET A 87 -1.32 -0.99 6.08
CA MET A 87 -0.83 -1.71 7.25
C MET A 87 -0.29 -0.71 8.26
N THR A 88 -0.77 -0.76 9.51
CA THR A 88 -0.40 0.17 10.58
C THR A 88 0.16 -0.55 11.79
N GLY A 89 1.03 0.13 12.55
CA GLY A 89 1.81 -0.50 13.61
C GLY A 89 2.80 -1.52 13.04
N VAL A 90 3.45 -1.17 11.93
CA VAL A 90 4.43 -2.02 11.25
C VAL A 90 5.67 -2.19 12.13
N GLU A 91 5.97 -3.44 12.49
CA GLU A 91 7.15 -3.82 13.27
C GLU A 91 8.34 -4.18 12.38
N SER A 92 8.06 -4.86 11.26
CA SER A 92 9.07 -5.23 10.27
C SER A 92 8.47 -5.36 8.87
N CYS A 93 9.30 -5.11 7.86
CA CYS A 93 8.94 -5.21 6.46
C CYS A 93 10.12 -5.83 5.70
N LEU A 94 9.82 -6.89 4.93
CA LEU A 94 10.75 -7.55 4.02
C LEU A 94 10.18 -7.45 2.61
N MET A 95 10.99 -6.93 1.68
CA MET A 95 10.60 -6.79 0.28
C MET A 95 11.69 -7.33 -0.64
N SER A 96 11.30 -8.21 -1.55
CA SER A 96 12.10 -8.73 -2.66
C SER A 96 11.28 -8.58 -3.93
N VAL A 97 11.83 -7.83 -4.90
CA VAL A 97 11.11 -7.46 -6.13
C VAL A 97 12.03 -7.66 -7.32
N ASP A 98 11.54 -8.39 -8.33
CA ASP A 98 12.11 -8.40 -9.68
C ASP A 98 11.34 -7.39 -10.54
N THR A 99 11.85 -6.15 -10.62
CA THR A 99 11.17 -5.09 -11.36
C THR A 99 10.94 -5.42 -12.84
N PRO A 100 11.90 -6.01 -13.59
CA PRO A 100 11.64 -6.55 -14.92
C PRO A 100 10.42 -7.48 -15.00
N SER A 101 10.35 -8.52 -14.16
CA SER A 101 9.22 -9.44 -14.15
C SER A 101 7.90 -8.74 -13.82
N LEU A 102 7.88 -7.78 -12.89
CA LEU A 102 6.67 -7.01 -12.57
C LEU A 102 6.19 -6.12 -13.73
N LEU A 103 7.13 -5.53 -14.49
CA LEU A 103 6.81 -4.69 -15.64
C LEU A 103 6.27 -5.53 -16.81
N GLU A 104 6.85 -6.70 -17.06
CA GLU A 104 6.37 -7.64 -18.07
C GLU A 104 4.94 -8.12 -17.79
N ASN A 105 4.52 -8.11 -16.51
CA ASN A 105 3.21 -8.56 -16.04
C ASN A 105 2.28 -7.42 -15.62
N ALA A 106 2.59 -6.17 -15.97
CA ALA A 106 1.80 -4.99 -15.56
C ALA A 106 0.35 -4.97 -16.14
N SER A 107 0.07 -5.72 -17.20
CA SER A 107 -1.26 -5.82 -17.81
C SER A 107 -2.05 -7.03 -17.29
N ALA A 108 -1.43 -8.21 -17.29
CA ALA A 108 -2.06 -9.46 -16.86
C ALA A 108 -2.33 -9.50 -15.35
N GLY A 109 -1.53 -8.81 -14.56
CA GLY A 109 -1.52 -8.93 -13.10
C GLY A 109 -0.13 -9.37 -12.66
N ASN A 110 0.46 -8.66 -11.70
CA ASN A 110 1.80 -8.96 -11.19
C ASN A 110 1.77 -9.38 -9.71
N VAL A 111 0.59 -9.49 -9.12
CA VAL A 111 0.31 -10.09 -7.82
C VAL A 111 -0.24 -11.50 -8.05
N ALA A 112 0.49 -12.50 -7.58
CA ALA A 112 0.09 -13.90 -7.67
C ALA A 112 -0.87 -14.29 -6.54
N ASN A 113 -0.65 -13.76 -5.33
CA ASN A 113 -1.49 -14.06 -4.19
C ASN A 113 -1.28 -13.04 -3.05
N CYS A 114 -2.29 -12.91 -2.18
CA CYS A 114 -2.18 -12.23 -0.91
C CYS A 114 -2.63 -13.15 0.21
N ARG A 115 -1.87 -13.19 1.31
CA ARG A 115 -2.24 -13.93 2.51
C ARG A 115 -2.13 -13.03 3.72
N VAL A 116 -3.20 -12.99 4.49
CA VAL A 116 -3.26 -12.30 5.78
C VAL A 116 -3.36 -13.37 6.87
N ASP A 117 -2.34 -13.44 7.72
CA ASP A 117 -2.29 -14.30 8.89
C ASP A 117 -2.61 -13.44 10.13
N VAL A 118 -3.88 -13.46 10.54
CA VAL A 118 -4.42 -12.62 11.62
C VAL A 118 -3.77 -12.97 12.95
N ASP A 119 -3.60 -14.26 13.23
CA ASP A 119 -3.05 -14.76 14.49
C ASP A 119 -1.59 -14.31 14.70
N ARG A 120 -0.86 -14.12 13.60
CA ARG A 120 0.55 -13.69 13.62
C ARG A 120 0.76 -12.22 13.28
N GLY A 121 -0.28 -11.50 12.86
CA GLY A 121 -0.19 -10.12 12.39
C GLY A 121 0.69 -9.98 11.14
N VAL A 122 0.64 -10.95 10.21
CA VAL A 122 1.51 -10.96 9.03
C VAL A 122 0.70 -10.84 7.75
N VAL A 123 1.08 -9.90 6.89
CA VAL A 123 0.59 -9.78 5.51
C VAL A 123 1.70 -10.21 4.56
N ARG A 124 1.37 -11.13 3.63
CA ARG A 124 2.26 -11.59 2.57
C ARG A 124 1.63 -11.34 1.21
N LEU A 125 2.26 -10.49 0.39
CA LEU A 125 1.95 -10.37 -1.02
C LEU A 125 3.00 -11.13 -1.83
N TYR A 126 2.57 -12.16 -2.52
CA TYR A 126 3.37 -12.91 -3.48
C TYR A 126 3.26 -12.19 -4.82
N LEU A 127 4.38 -11.68 -5.30
CA LEU A 127 4.48 -10.97 -6.57
C LEU A 127 5.05 -11.90 -7.63
N THR A 128 4.98 -11.50 -8.89
CA THR A 128 5.73 -12.19 -9.95
C THR A 128 7.22 -12.09 -9.64
N ASP A 129 7.85 -13.25 -9.40
CA ASP A 129 9.24 -13.37 -8.96
C ASP A 129 9.61 -12.50 -7.75
N GLY A 130 8.67 -12.31 -6.82
CA GLY A 130 8.89 -11.46 -5.65
C GLY A 130 8.00 -11.77 -4.44
N LEU A 131 8.30 -11.08 -3.34
CA LEU A 131 7.60 -11.18 -2.07
C LEU A 131 7.64 -9.82 -1.34
N LEU A 132 6.50 -9.41 -0.81
CA LEU A 132 6.39 -8.41 0.24
C LEU A 132 5.82 -9.10 1.48
N GLU A 133 6.53 -9.05 2.60
CA GLU A 133 6.08 -9.54 3.90
C GLU A 133 6.13 -8.40 4.92
N VAL A 134 5.01 -8.17 5.59
CA VAL A 134 4.86 -7.08 6.57
C VAL A 134 4.27 -7.64 7.86
N PHE A 135 4.94 -7.37 8.98
CA PHE A 135 4.42 -7.62 10.31
C PHE A 135 3.79 -6.33 10.81
N ALA A 136 2.49 -6.34 11.11
CA ALA A 136 1.73 -5.16 11.47
C ALA A 136 0.63 -5.49 12.49
N SER A 137 0.23 -4.48 13.27
CA SER A 137 -0.84 -4.61 14.26
C SER A 137 -2.24 -4.53 13.65
N ALA A 138 -2.39 -3.84 12.52
CA ALA A 138 -3.65 -3.71 11.82
C ALA A 138 -3.46 -3.61 10.31
N VAL A 139 -4.46 -4.07 9.57
CA VAL A 139 -4.53 -3.99 8.11
C VAL A 139 -5.94 -3.65 7.66
N SER A 140 -6.06 -2.78 6.65
CA SER A 140 -7.32 -2.40 6.01
C SER A 140 -7.14 -2.32 4.49
N LEU A 141 -8.23 -2.50 3.75
CA LEU A 141 -8.26 -2.35 2.29
C LEU A 141 -9.34 -1.33 1.93
N ALA A 142 -8.95 -0.23 1.31
CA ALA A 142 -9.88 0.80 0.87
C ALA A 142 -9.85 0.92 -0.65
N ARG A 143 -11.02 1.13 -1.26
CA ARG A 143 -11.11 1.55 -2.66
C ARG A 143 -10.63 2.99 -2.79
N ASP A 144 -9.81 3.27 -3.79
CA ASP A 144 -9.39 4.63 -4.10
C ASP A 144 -10.54 5.37 -4.82
N PRO A 145 -10.75 6.67 -4.53
CA PRO A 145 -11.75 7.46 -5.24
C PRO A 145 -11.43 7.48 -6.75
N ALA A 146 -12.46 7.29 -7.58
CA ALA A 146 -12.30 7.34 -9.03
C ALA A 146 -11.73 8.71 -9.44
N GLN A 147 -10.61 8.68 -10.16
CA GLN A 147 -9.95 9.88 -10.71
C GLN A 147 -10.74 10.47 -11.89
#